data_AF-X5HJR5-F1
#
_entry.id   AF-X5HJR5-F1
#
_cell.length_a   1.000
_cell.length_b   1.000
_cell.length_c   1.000
_cell.angle_alpha   90.00
_cell.angle_beta   90.00
_cell.angle_gamma   90.00
#
_symmetry.space_group_name_H-M   'P 1'
#
loop_
_entity.id
_entity.type
_entity.pdbx_description
1 polymer ?
#
loop_
_entity_poly.entity_id
_entity_poly.type
_entity_poly.pdbx_seq_one_letter_code
_entity_poly.pdbx_strand_id
1 'polypeptide(L)'
;MSGLLVVFFLILLFASLLLSCVFSGSETAITAVNPAKLTQLKNKGSTKAALLLELYDDKERVISTVLLCNNVANMFASSVSAFLVIDVFGSLGIIISTFVVSAVVVVFGEILPKAYAISHPEDLGMFLAYFISFVVKIFGPLVQYLNIVIKISLKWFNPLKCSSEILSPYDTIRGLLVLHKKSHSQQNVQKNLEVIGNILDITEIHVDKIMTHRRDVCSINIALSKEDIMRTVLSSRYRWIPLWKDKDDNFVKVLDASRLRIACANKFKINLRDYLEEPLFVPGSTLVSVQLHNFKVNKNDFSIVIDEYGNAIGVITFSDIMEEIIGEAVYTHNYQDIKESGDGAYIINGRIPIRDLNKKMGFNFPTENNHTFAGMIIDEIERIPSEGEIFEMCGCVLEILKKKSNKIVSVKLKRVGRSSQ
;
A
#
# COMPACT_ATOMS: atom_id res chain seq x y z
N MET A 1 51.71 -42.58 -10.84
CA MET A 1 51.77 -41.78 -9.58
C MET A 1 51.90 -42.62 -8.31
N SER A 2 52.53 -42.12 -7.25
CA SER A 2 52.45 -42.71 -5.90
C SER A 2 51.04 -42.55 -5.33
N GLY A 3 50.57 -43.49 -4.51
CA GLY A 3 49.21 -43.45 -3.94
C GLY A 3 48.90 -42.15 -3.16
N LEU A 4 49.93 -41.58 -2.51
CA LEU A 4 49.83 -40.30 -1.81
C LEU A 4 49.49 -39.13 -2.74
N LEU A 5 50.09 -39.09 -3.94
CA LEU A 5 49.81 -38.04 -4.93
C LEU A 5 48.37 -38.14 -5.44
N VAL A 6 47.87 -39.35 -5.69
CA VAL A 6 46.48 -39.55 -6.14
C VAL A 6 45.49 -39.03 -5.10
N VAL A 7 45.69 -39.35 -3.83
CA VAL A 7 44.85 -38.86 -2.74
C VAL A 7 44.90 -37.33 -2.66
N PHE A 8 46.08 -36.73 -2.80
CA PHE A 8 46.23 -35.27 -2.80
C PHE A 8 45.42 -34.59 -3.92
N PHE A 9 45.49 -35.09 -5.16
CA PHE A 9 44.71 -34.52 -6.26
C PHE A 9 43.20 -34.75 -6.13
N LEU A 10 42.77 -35.87 -5.55
CA LEU A 10 41.35 -36.09 -5.22
C LEU A 10 40.85 -35.07 -4.20
N ILE A 11 41.66 -34.74 -3.18
CA ILE A 11 41.34 -33.68 -2.21
C ILE A 11 41.23 -32.33 -2.92
N LEU A 12 42.16 -31.99 -3.82
CA LEU A 12 42.09 -30.76 -4.61
C LEU A 12 40.84 -30.68 -5.49
N LEU A 13 40.47 -31.78 -6.15
CA LEU A 13 39.25 -31.87 -6.96
C LEU A 13 38.01 -31.65 -6.10
N PHE A 14 37.92 -32.33 -4.95
CA PHE A 14 36.81 -32.16 -4.02
C PHE A 14 36.73 -30.72 -3.47
N ALA A 15 37.86 -30.13 -3.08
CA ALA A 15 37.92 -28.74 -2.63
C ALA A 15 37.46 -27.75 -3.73
N SER A 16 37.84 -28.01 -4.99
CA SER A 16 37.42 -27.18 -6.12
C SER A 16 35.92 -27.28 -6.37
N LEU A 17 35.33 -28.48 -6.23
CA LEU A 17 33.89 -28.70 -6.35
C LEU A 17 33.12 -27.99 -5.24
N LEU A 18 33.59 -28.04 -3.99
CA LEU A 18 32.98 -27.30 -2.89
C LEU A 18 33.04 -25.79 -3.11
N LEU A 19 34.17 -25.30 -3.62
CA LEU A 19 34.35 -23.88 -3.90
C LEU A 19 33.41 -23.41 -5.03
N SER A 20 33.29 -24.21 -6.10
CA SER A 20 32.31 -24.02 -7.18
C SER A 20 30.89 -23.95 -6.64
N CYS A 21 30.52 -24.90 -5.76
CA CYS A 21 29.23 -24.95 -5.11
C CYS A 21 28.92 -23.68 -4.28
N VAL A 22 29.89 -23.21 -3.49
CA VAL A 22 29.76 -21.99 -2.69
C VAL A 22 29.60 -20.75 -3.57
N PHE A 23 30.41 -20.61 -4.62
CA PHE A 23 30.33 -19.46 -5.52
C PHE A 23 29.03 -19.44 -6.32
N SER A 24 28.67 -20.57 -6.94
CA SER A 24 27.43 -20.72 -7.70
C SER A 24 26.18 -20.46 -6.85
N GLY A 25 26.15 -21.00 -5.62
CA GLY A 25 25.06 -20.74 -4.67
C GLY A 25 25.00 -19.28 -4.23
N SER A 26 26.15 -18.65 -3.97
CA SER A 26 26.23 -17.24 -3.56
C SER A 26 25.75 -16.27 -4.64
N GLU A 27 26.13 -16.52 -5.90
CA GLU A 27 25.67 -15.75 -7.06
C GLU A 27 24.13 -15.70 -7.12
N THR A 28 23.51 -16.87 -6.97
CA THR A 28 22.06 -17.02 -7.06
C THR A 28 21.35 -16.50 -5.83
N ALA A 29 21.93 -16.67 -4.64
CA ALA A 29 21.38 -16.07 -3.42
C ALA A 29 21.35 -14.55 -3.51
N ILE A 30 22.45 -13.91 -3.90
CA ILE A 30 22.56 -12.44 -3.99
C ILE A 30 21.59 -11.85 -5.03
N THR A 31 21.30 -12.59 -6.10
CA THR A 31 20.34 -12.14 -7.12
C THR A 31 18.88 -12.37 -6.71
N ALA A 32 18.61 -13.34 -5.84
CA ALA A 32 17.25 -13.70 -5.42
C ALA A 32 16.82 -13.09 -4.07
N VAL A 33 17.71 -12.48 -3.28
CA VAL A 33 17.35 -11.90 -1.97
C VAL A 33 16.37 -10.73 -2.08
N ASN A 34 15.48 -10.63 -1.10
CA ASN A 34 14.59 -9.46 -0.95
C ASN A 34 15.26 -8.36 -0.09
N PRO A 35 15.61 -7.18 -0.65
CA PRO A 35 16.30 -6.12 0.08
C PRO A 35 15.46 -5.53 1.23
N ALA A 36 14.12 -5.54 1.12
CA ALA A 36 13.24 -5.05 2.18
C ALA A 36 13.30 -5.97 3.42
N LYS A 37 13.33 -7.29 3.21
CA LYS A 37 13.48 -8.29 4.28
C LYS A 37 14.86 -8.18 4.94
N LEU A 38 15.92 -7.98 4.17
CA LEU A 38 17.28 -7.75 4.71
C LEU A 38 17.35 -6.47 5.55
N THR A 39 16.73 -5.39 5.07
CA THR A 39 16.65 -4.11 5.81
C THR A 39 15.90 -4.29 7.14
N GLN A 40 14.81 -5.04 7.13
CA GLN A 40 14.07 -5.37 8.35
C GLN A 40 14.94 -6.17 9.34
N LEU A 41 15.68 -7.18 8.87
CA LEU A 41 16.56 -8.01 9.70
C LEU A 41 17.76 -7.21 10.25
N LYS A 42 18.31 -6.29 9.45
CA LYS A 42 19.33 -5.33 9.88
C LYS A 42 18.81 -4.44 11.02
N ASN A 43 17.60 -3.90 10.88
CA ASN A 43 16.97 -3.06 11.92
C ASN A 43 16.66 -3.84 13.20
N LYS A 44 16.48 -5.17 13.10
CA LYS A 44 16.38 -6.08 14.26
C LYS A 44 17.74 -6.47 14.86
N GLY A 45 18.85 -5.91 14.37
CA GLY A 45 20.20 -6.09 14.92
C GLY A 45 21.05 -7.19 14.25
N SER A 46 20.62 -7.78 13.13
CA SER A 46 21.43 -8.79 12.43
C SER A 46 22.59 -8.18 11.65
N THR A 47 23.82 -8.45 12.12
CA THR A 47 25.06 -8.02 11.44
C THR A 47 25.28 -8.73 10.10
N LYS A 48 24.86 -10.00 10.00
CA LYS A 48 24.91 -10.77 8.74
C LYS A 48 23.98 -10.19 7.68
N ALA A 49 22.79 -9.76 8.08
CA ALA A 49 21.85 -9.12 7.17
C ALA A 49 22.37 -7.76 6.69
N ALA A 50 23.04 -7.01 7.57
CA ALA A 50 23.70 -5.76 7.20
C ALA A 50 24.80 -5.97 6.15
N LEU A 51 25.67 -6.95 6.37
CA LEU A 51 26.75 -7.28 5.43
C LEU A 51 26.21 -7.77 4.08
N LEU A 52 25.20 -8.63 4.09
CA LEU A 52 24.57 -9.11 2.85
C LEU A 52 23.90 -7.97 2.09
N LEU A 53 23.31 -7.00 2.79
CA LEU A 53 22.73 -5.80 2.17
C LEU A 53 23.82 -4.95 1.50
N GLU A 54 24.99 -4.76 2.14
CA GLU A 54 26.13 -4.08 1.51
C GLU A 54 26.63 -4.81 0.25
N LEU A 55 26.68 -6.15 0.28
CA LEU A 55 27.03 -6.96 -0.90
C LEU A 55 25.97 -6.86 -2.01
N TYR A 56 24.69 -6.76 -1.65
CA TYR A 56 23.59 -6.57 -2.59
C TYR A 56 23.64 -5.19 -3.26
N ASP A 57 23.99 -4.15 -2.51
CA ASP A 57 24.11 -2.78 -3.03
C ASP A 57 25.23 -2.66 -4.08
N ASP A 58 26.33 -3.42 -3.94
CA ASP A 58 27.41 -3.54 -4.94
C ASP A 58 27.33 -4.86 -5.76
N LYS A 59 26.11 -5.33 -6.06
CA LYS A 59 25.88 -6.64 -6.71
C LYS A 59 26.63 -6.83 -8.03
N GLU A 60 26.84 -5.79 -8.83
CA GLU A 60 27.54 -5.91 -10.12
C GLU A 60 28.99 -6.36 -9.91
N ARG A 61 29.69 -5.76 -8.94
CA ARG A 61 31.05 -6.14 -8.57
C ARG A 61 31.07 -7.53 -7.93
N VAL A 62 30.11 -7.81 -7.05
CA VAL A 62 30.06 -9.10 -6.35
C VAL A 62 29.81 -10.25 -7.32
N ILE A 63 28.79 -10.16 -8.18
CA ILE A 63 28.45 -11.18 -9.18
C ILE A 63 29.65 -11.40 -10.11
N SER A 64 30.25 -10.34 -10.62
CA SER A 64 31.42 -10.43 -11.51
C SER A 64 32.61 -11.14 -10.84
N THR A 65 32.84 -10.85 -9.56
CA THR A 65 33.93 -11.48 -8.79
C THR A 65 33.65 -12.95 -8.52
N VAL A 66 32.45 -13.27 -8.06
CA VAL A 66 32.02 -14.64 -7.76
C VAL A 66 32.05 -15.49 -9.03
N LEU A 67 31.57 -14.97 -10.17
CA LEU A 67 31.58 -15.66 -11.45
C LEU A 67 33.01 -15.95 -11.91
N LEU A 68 33.93 -14.99 -11.77
CA LEU A 68 35.35 -15.20 -12.08
C LEU A 68 35.94 -16.31 -11.23
N CYS A 69 35.76 -16.25 -9.91
CA CYS A 69 36.30 -17.26 -9.00
C CYS A 69 35.68 -18.64 -9.24
N ASN A 70 34.39 -18.71 -9.58
CA ASN A 70 33.73 -19.96 -9.96
C ASN A 70 34.34 -20.57 -11.21
N ASN A 71 34.54 -19.77 -12.26
CA ASN A 71 35.15 -20.23 -13.50
C ASN A 71 36.58 -20.73 -13.29
N VAL A 72 37.37 -20.03 -12.47
CA VAL A 72 38.72 -20.48 -12.10
C VAL A 72 38.68 -21.81 -11.36
N ALA A 73 37.77 -21.99 -10.40
CA ALA A 73 37.61 -23.26 -9.68
C ALA A 73 37.23 -24.41 -10.62
N ASN A 74 36.30 -24.17 -11.55
CA ASN A 74 35.86 -25.17 -12.54
C ASN A 74 36.98 -25.55 -13.53
N MET A 75 37.75 -24.57 -14.02
CA MET A 75 38.91 -24.81 -14.89
C MET A 75 40.02 -25.56 -14.15
N PHE A 76 40.23 -25.23 -12.87
CA PHE A 76 41.21 -25.92 -12.03
C PHE A 76 40.81 -27.38 -11.76
N ALA A 77 39.53 -27.63 -11.42
CA ALA A 77 39.00 -28.98 -11.26
C ALA A 77 39.16 -29.83 -12.53
N SER A 78 38.85 -29.24 -13.70
CA SER A 78 39.01 -29.89 -15.00
C SER A 78 40.48 -30.22 -15.30
N SER A 79 41.39 -29.29 -15.02
CA SER A 79 42.84 -29.47 -15.25
C SER A 79 43.44 -30.53 -14.33
N VAL A 80 43.10 -30.49 -13.03
CA VAL A 80 43.52 -31.50 -12.05
C VAL A 80 43.00 -32.88 -12.42
N SER A 81 41.74 -32.99 -12.84
CA SER A 81 41.17 -34.28 -13.24
C SER A 81 41.81 -34.82 -14.52
N ALA A 82 42.09 -33.96 -15.50
CA ALA A 82 42.79 -34.40 -16.71
C ALA A 82 44.15 -35.01 -16.36
N PHE A 83 44.91 -34.36 -15.46
CA PHE A 83 46.20 -34.88 -14.98
C PHE A 83 46.05 -36.25 -14.28
N LEU A 84 45.03 -36.42 -13.45
CA LEU A 84 44.74 -37.69 -12.76
C LEU A 84 44.45 -38.84 -13.72
N VAL A 85 43.72 -38.58 -14.80
CA VAL A 85 43.20 -39.64 -15.69
C VAL A 85 44.18 -40.03 -16.79
N ILE A 86 45.07 -39.11 -17.20
CA ILE A 86 46.12 -39.38 -18.20
C ILE A 86 46.99 -40.56 -17.80
N ASP A 87 47.40 -40.63 -16.53
CA ASP A 87 48.25 -41.70 -15.99
C ASP A 87 47.57 -43.07 -15.97
N VAL A 88 46.23 -43.11 -15.95
CA VAL A 88 45.45 -44.35 -15.75
C VAL A 88 44.89 -44.90 -17.08
N PHE A 89 44.40 -44.03 -17.96
CA PHE A 89 43.65 -44.41 -19.17
C PHE A 89 44.29 -43.91 -20.48
N GLY A 90 45.44 -43.23 -20.42
CA GLY A 90 46.11 -42.66 -21.59
C GLY A 90 45.30 -41.54 -22.24
N SER A 91 45.48 -41.32 -23.55
CA SER A 91 44.89 -40.19 -24.29
C SER A 91 43.35 -40.23 -24.38
N LEU A 92 42.75 -41.42 -24.50
CA LEU A 92 41.29 -41.59 -24.47
C LEU A 92 40.69 -41.26 -23.10
N GLY A 93 41.47 -41.43 -22.03
CA GLY A 93 41.11 -41.05 -20.68
C GLY A 93 40.78 -39.56 -20.53
N ILE A 94 41.48 -38.68 -21.26
CA ILE A 94 41.23 -37.24 -21.21
C ILE A 94 39.80 -36.92 -21.63
N ILE A 95 39.36 -37.47 -22.77
CA ILE A 95 38.02 -37.21 -23.32
C ILE A 95 36.94 -37.68 -22.34
N ILE A 96 37.08 -38.91 -21.82
CA ILE A 96 36.14 -39.48 -20.85
C ILE A 96 36.12 -38.64 -19.57
N SER A 97 37.30 -38.26 -19.06
CA SER A 97 37.41 -37.41 -17.87
C SER A 97 36.73 -36.06 -18.07
N THR A 98 36.88 -35.42 -19.23
CA THR A 98 36.23 -34.14 -19.50
C THR A 98 34.71 -34.27 -19.37
N PHE A 99 34.09 -35.25 -20.02
CA PHE A 99 32.62 -35.41 -19.93
C PHE A 99 32.15 -35.73 -18.52
N VAL A 100 32.82 -36.67 -17.83
CA VAL A 100 32.43 -37.08 -16.46
C VAL A 100 32.59 -35.93 -15.48
N VAL A 101 33.73 -35.24 -15.49
CA VAL A 101 34.00 -34.13 -14.57
C VAL A 101 33.10 -32.95 -14.87
N SER A 102 32.89 -32.61 -16.14
CA SER A 102 31.94 -31.56 -16.51
C SER A 102 30.53 -31.89 -16.02
N ALA A 103 30.05 -33.13 -16.15
CA ALA A 103 28.75 -33.52 -15.62
C ALA A 103 28.70 -33.39 -14.09
N VAL A 104 29.74 -33.82 -13.38
CA VAL A 104 29.82 -33.70 -11.91
C VAL A 104 29.85 -32.24 -11.46
N VAL A 105 30.68 -31.40 -12.07
CA VAL A 105 30.77 -29.96 -11.75
C VAL A 105 29.45 -29.25 -12.07
N VAL A 106 28.83 -29.52 -13.21
CA VAL A 106 27.55 -28.90 -13.57
C VAL A 106 26.44 -29.33 -12.61
N VAL A 107 26.33 -30.60 -12.27
CA VAL A 107 25.24 -31.06 -11.39
C VAL A 107 25.46 -30.62 -9.94
N PHE A 108 26.64 -30.90 -9.38
CA PHE A 108 26.91 -30.70 -7.95
C PHE A 108 27.52 -29.34 -7.61
N GLY A 109 28.32 -28.77 -8.52
CA GLY A 109 28.91 -27.44 -8.36
C GLY A 109 27.99 -26.31 -8.84
N GLU A 110 27.15 -26.55 -9.83
CA GLU A 110 26.31 -25.48 -10.40
C GLU A 110 24.81 -25.64 -10.12
N ILE A 111 24.15 -26.66 -10.65
CA ILE A 111 22.69 -26.76 -10.66
C ILE A 111 22.13 -26.92 -9.24
N LEU A 112 22.64 -27.88 -8.47
CA LEU A 112 22.15 -28.18 -7.12
C LEU A 112 22.24 -26.97 -6.17
N PRO A 113 23.39 -26.28 -6.03
CA PRO A 113 23.49 -25.12 -5.15
C PRO A 113 22.62 -23.95 -5.62
N LYS A 114 22.46 -23.75 -6.94
CA LYS A 114 21.56 -22.70 -7.47
C LYS A 114 20.11 -23.01 -7.12
N ALA A 115 19.68 -24.25 -7.30
CA ALA A 115 18.32 -24.69 -6.94
C ALA A 115 18.03 -24.47 -5.44
N TYR A 116 19.00 -24.81 -4.57
CA TYR A 116 18.87 -24.56 -3.15
C TYR A 116 18.82 -23.06 -2.82
N ALA A 117 19.69 -22.24 -3.43
CA ALA A 117 19.76 -20.81 -3.22
C ALA A 117 18.48 -20.06 -3.62
N ILE A 118 17.77 -20.50 -4.67
CA ILE A 118 16.47 -19.90 -5.07
C ILE A 118 15.42 -20.08 -3.98
N SER A 119 15.40 -21.24 -3.33
CA SER A 119 14.41 -21.55 -2.29
C SER A 119 14.72 -20.89 -0.94
N HIS A 120 15.99 -20.67 -0.62
CA HIS A 120 16.45 -20.11 0.65
C HIS A 120 17.53 -19.01 0.46
N PRO A 121 17.22 -17.91 -0.24
CA PRO A 121 18.23 -16.94 -0.67
C PRO A 121 18.79 -16.14 0.51
N GLU A 122 17.95 -15.72 1.47
CA GLU A 122 18.43 -14.91 2.59
C GLU A 122 19.29 -15.73 3.56
N ASP A 123 18.89 -16.96 3.88
CA ASP A 123 19.61 -17.80 4.84
C ASP A 123 20.99 -18.20 4.30
N LEU A 124 21.04 -18.67 3.05
CA LEU A 124 22.30 -19.03 2.39
C LEU A 124 23.17 -17.78 2.15
N GLY A 125 22.58 -16.68 1.69
CA GLY A 125 23.30 -15.42 1.50
C GLY A 125 23.90 -14.90 2.81
N MET A 126 23.14 -14.92 3.91
CA MET A 126 23.63 -14.47 5.23
C MET A 126 24.70 -15.40 5.79
N PHE A 127 24.60 -16.70 5.53
CA PHE A 127 25.61 -17.68 5.92
C PHE A 127 26.93 -17.43 5.19
N LEU A 128 26.88 -17.15 3.88
CA LEU A 128 28.06 -16.96 3.03
C LEU A 128 28.57 -15.52 2.97
N ALA A 129 27.85 -14.54 3.53
CA ALA A 129 28.16 -13.11 3.41
C ALA A 129 29.61 -12.77 3.81
N TYR A 130 30.11 -13.32 4.91
CA TYR A 130 31.50 -13.07 5.34
C TYR A 130 32.53 -13.64 4.36
N PHE A 131 32.31 -14.86 3.87
CA PHE A 131 33.20 -15.50 2.92
C PHE A 131 33.25 -14.71 1.60
N ILE A 132 32.08 -14.34 1.07
CA ILE A 132 31.99 -13.58 -0.18
C ILE A 132 32.56 -12.18 -0.03
N SER A 133 32.32 -11.49 1.09
CA SER A 133 32.92 -10.20 1.36
C SER A 133 34.46 -10.26 1.35
N PHE A 134 35.04 -11.31 1.95
CA PHE A 134 36.49 -11.55 1.90
C PHE A 134 36.99 -11.78 0.46
N VAL A 135 36.32 -12.63 -0.32
CA VAL A 135 36.67 -12.89 -1.73
C VAL A 135 36.58 -11.61 -2.57
N VAL A 136 35.52 -10.83 -2.42
CA VAL A 136 35.33 -9.55 -3.14
C VAL A 136 36.38 -8.52 -2.74
N LYS A 137 36.83 -8.51 -1.48
CA LYS A 137 37.92 -7.63 -1.04
C LYS A 137 39.24 -7.98 -1.70
N ILE A 138 39.54 -9.27 -1.89
CA ILE A 138 40.79 -9.74 -2.51
C ILE A 138 40.76 -9.62 -4.03
N PHE A 139 39.73 -10.16 -4.67
CA PHE A 139 39.64 -10.27 -6.13
C PHE A 139 38.91 -9.10 -6.79
N GLY A 140 38.20 -8.27 -6.03
CA GLY A 140 37.46 -7.13 -6.55
C GLY A 140 38.30 -6.11 -7.33
N PRO A 141 39.53 -5.74 -6.91
CA PRO A 141 40.39 -4.84 -7.70
C PRO A 141 40.73 -5.39 -9.09
N LEU A 142 40.96 -6.70 -9.20
CA LEU A 142 41.20 -7.36 -10.50
C LEU A 142 39.96 -7.29 -11.39
N VAL A 143 38.79 -7.54 -10.82
CA VAL A 143 37.50 -7.52 -11.52
C VAL A 143 37.14 -6.10 -11.99
N GLN A 144 37.49 -5.08 -11.21
CA GLN A 144 37.31 -3.68 -11.63
C GLN A 144 38.09 -3.37 -12.93
N TYR A 145 39.31 -3.89 -13.07
CA TYR A 145 40.07 -3.76 -14.31
C TYR A 145 39.38 -4.46 -15.49
N LEU A 146 38.84 -5.67 -15.27
CA LEU A 146 38.06 -6.37 -16.29
C LEU A 146 36.80 -5.59 -16.69
N ASN A 147 36.12 -4.95 -15.73
CA ASN A 147 34.96 -4.11 -16.02
C ASN A 147 35.31 -2.88 -16.86
N ILE A 148 36.53 -2.35 -16.77
CA ILE A 148 37.02 -1.30 -17.68
C ILE A 148 37.11 -1.85 -19.11
N VAL A 149 37.65 -3.05 -19.30
CA VAL A 149 37.73 -3.71 -20.61
C VAL A 149 36.33 -3.96 -21.18
N ILE A 150 35.37 -4.40 -20.35
CA ILE A 150 33.97 -4.59 -20.75
C ILE A 150 33.35 -3.26 -21.18
N LYS A 151 33.52 -2.17 -20.40
CA LYS A 151 32.98 -0.85 -20.74
C LYS A 151 33.57 -0.29 -22.03
N ILE A 152 34.88 -0.46 -22.25
CA ILE A 152 35.55 -0.07 -23.50
C ILE A 152 35.00 -0.87 -24.68
N SER A 153 34.84 -2.19 -24.50
CA SER A 153 34.30 -3.08 -25.53
C SER A 153 32.86 -2.71 -25.87
N LEU A 154 32.00 -2.49 -24.87
CA LEU A 154 30.61 -2.06 -25.07
C LEU A 154 30.52 -0.69 -25.75
N LYS A 155 31.42 0.24 -25.41
CA LYS A 155 31.49 1.55 -26.09
C LYS A 155 31.83 1.42 -27.57
N TRP A 156 32.59 0.39 -27.96
CA TRP A 156 32.88 0.08 -29.36
C TRP A 156 31.71 -0.57 -30.11
N PHE A 157 30.83 -1.30 -29.41
CA PHE A 157 29.68 -1.98 -30.02
C PHE A 157 28.37 -1.17 -29.95
N ASN A 158 28.24 -0.16 -29.07
CA ASN A 158 27.00 0.60 -28.96
C ASN A 158 27.21 2.02 -28.36
N PRO A 159 27.24 3.10 -29.18
CA PRO A 159 27.42 4.47 -28.70
C PRO A 159 26.18 5.12 -28.06
N LEU A 160 25.03 4.44 -27.97
CA LEU A 160 23.79 5.05 -27.49
C LEU A 160 23.12 4.19 -26.39
N LYS A 161 22.81 4.86 -25.28
CA LYS A 161 22.00 4.45 -24.11
C LYS A 161 22.70 3.68 -22.99
N CYS A 162 23.51 4.40 -22.22
CA CYS A 162 23.53 4.24 -20.77
C CYS A 162 22.71 5.38 -20.14
N SER A 163 21.39 5.30 -20.30
CA SER A 163 20.48 5.92 -19.35
C SER A 163 19.64 4.79 -18.84
N SER A 164 20.00 4.25 -17.67
CA SER A 164 19.02 3.63 -16.81
C SER A 164 17.86 4.63 -16.72
N GLU A 165 16.74 4.36 -17.37
CA GLU A 165 15.48 4.94 -16.94
C GLU A 165 15.37 4.53 -15.47
N ILE A 166 15.74 5.46 -14.59
CA ILE A 166 15.47 5.36 -13.17
C ILE A 166 13.95 5.36 -13.13
N LEU A 167 13.35 4.16 -13.14
CA LEU A 167 11.93 4.02 -12.85
C LEU A 167 11.69 4.84 -11.61
N SER A 168 10.74 5.77 -11.68
CA SER A 168 10.37 6.56 -10.52
C SER A 168 10.07 5.59 -9.38
N PRO A 169 10.52 5.85 -8.13
CA PRO A 169 10.15 5.01 -6.99
C PRO A 169 8.64 4.76 -6.91
N TYR A 170 7.84 5.74 -7.36
CA TYR A 170 6.39 5.64 -7.51
C TYR A 170 5.95 4.57 -8.51
N ASP A 171 6.60 4.45 -9.67
CA ASP A 171 6.28 3.44 -10.68
C ASP A 171 6.62 2.03 -10.20
N THR A 172 7.71 1.89 -9.42
CA THR A 172 8.07 0.61 -8.79
C THR A 172 7.02 0.20 -7.77
N ILE A 173 6.58 1.13 -6.91
CA ILE A 173 5.52 0.88 -5.92
C ILE A 173 4.20 0.57 -6.62
N ARG A 174 3.81 1.34 -7.65
CA ARG A 174 2.62 1.08 -8.47
C ARG A 174 2.67 -0.31 -9.11
N GLY A 175 3.81 -0.69 -9.68
CA GLY A 175 4.04 -2.03 -10.23
C GLY A 175 3.85 -3.14 -9.19
N LEU A 176 4.42 -2.97 -7.99
CA LEU A 176 4.25 -3.92 -6.88
C LEU A 176 2.80 -4.02 -6.38
N LEU A 177 2.06 -2.90 -6.33
CA LEU A 177 0.64 -2.89 -5.98
C LEU A 177 -0.19 -3.67 -7.00
N VAL A 178 0.05 -3.46 -8.30
CA VAL A 178 -0.64 -4.17 -9.39
C VAL A 178 -0.36 -5.67 -9.36
N LEU A 179 0.89 -6.06 -9.06
CA LEU A 179 1.27 -7.47 -8.93
C LEU A 179 0.57 -8.15 -7.74
N HIS A 180 0.50 -7.49 -6.58
CA HIS A 180 -0.23 -8.03 -5.43
C HIS A 180 -1.75 -8.07 -5.65
N LYS A 181 -2.30 -7.10 -6.40
CA LYS A 181 -3.71 -7.07 -6.83
C LYS A 181 -4.13 -8.38 -7.51
N LYS A 182 -3.25 -8.95 -8.34
CA LYS A 182 -3.51 -10.17 -9.12
C LYS A 182 -3.34 -11.46 -8.31
N SER A 183 -2.52 -11.43 -7.26
CA SER A 183 -2.12 -12.63 -6.49
C SER A 183 -3.01 -12.92 -5.28
N HIS A 184 -3.87 -12.00 -4.87
CA HIS A 184 -4.69 -12.14 -3.67
C HIS A 184 -6.20 -12.10 -3.96
N SER A 185 -6.88 -13.20 -3.62
CA SER A 185 -8.34 -13.38 -3.75
C SER A 185 -9.15 -12.78 -2.60
N GLN A 186 -8.49 -12.20 -1.59
CA GLN A 186 -9.16 -11.60 -0.45
C GLN A 186 -9.59 -10.16 -0.75
N GLN A 187 -10.91 -9.95 -0.85
CA GLN A 187 -11.53 -8.68 -1.19
C GLN A 187 -11.13 -7.51 -0.29
N ASN A 188 -10.76 -7.75 0.98
CA ASN A 188 -10.34 -6.70 1.91
C ASN A 188 -8.92 -6.21 1.64
N VAL A 189 -7.99 -7.10 1.29
CA VAL A 189 -6.62 -6.72 0.92
C VAL A 189 -6.64 -5.91 -0.37
N GLN A 190 -7.50 -6.31 -1.31
CA GLN A 190 -7.70 -5.61 -2.56
C GLN A 190 -8.12 -4.15 -2.37
N LYS A 191 -9.07 -3.89 -1.46
CA LYS A 191 -9.52 -2.53 -1.13
C LYS A 191 -8.41 -1.69 -0.49
N ASN A 192 -7.62 -2.28 0.42
CA ASN A 192 -6.52 -1.55 1.05
C ASN A 192 -5.44 -1.15 0.02
N LEU A 193 -5.16 -2.02 -0.96
CA LEU A 193 -4.23 -1.71 -2.04
C LEU A 193 -4.75 -0.60 -2.97
N GLU A 194 -6.06 -0.51 -3.17
CA GLU A 194 -6.69 0.59 -3.92
C GLU A 194 -6.53 1.93 -3.20
N VAL A 195 -6.79 1.98 -1.89
CA VAL A 195 -6.56 3.20 -1.09
C VAL A 195 -5.10 3.64 -1.16
N ILE A 196 -4.15 2.71 -1.11
CA ILE A 196 -2.72 3.05 -1.26
C ILE A 196 -2.43 3.61 -2.65
N GLY A 197 -3.02 3.05 -3.71
CA GLY A 197 -2.92 3.59 -5.07
C GLY A 197 -3.43 5.03 -5.14
N ASN A 198 -4.63 5.28 -4.62
CA ASN A 198 -5.25 6.60 -4.65
C ASN A 198 -4.44 7.64 -3.85
N ILE A 199 -3.79 7.24 -2.74
CA ILE A 199 -2.87 8.13 -1.99
C ILE A 199 -1.69 8.58 -2.86
N LEU A 200 -1.20 7.72 -3.75
CA LEU A 200 -0.14 8.09 -4.70
C LEU A 200 -0.72 9.03 -5.78
N ASP A 201 -1.94 8.76 -6.25
CA ASP A 201 -2.56 9.52 -7.34
C ASP A 201 -2.90 10.96 -6.94
N ILE A 202 -3.35 11.21 -5.70
CA ILE A 202 -3.63 12.59 -5.22
C ILE A 202 -2.39 13.52 -5.21
N THR A 203 -1.19 12.96 -5.34
CA THR A 203 0.04 13.76 -5.48
C THR A 203 0.18 14.38 -6.86
N GLU A 204 -0.54 13.85 -7.85
CA GLU A 204 -0.50 14.25 -9.27
C GLU A 204 -1.82 14.88 -9.75
N ILE A 205 -2.91 14.73 -8.99
CA ILE A 205 -4.25 15.26 -9.34
C ILE A 205 -4.39 16.73 -8.91
N HIS A 206 -5.03 17.53 -9.77
CA HIS A 206 -5.41 18.91 -9.50
C HIS A 206 -6.81 19.02 -8.88
N VAL A 207 -7.03 20.06 -8.06
CA VAL A 207 -8.31 20.31 -7.37
C VAL A 207 -9.48 20.44 -8.35
N ASP A 208 -9.26 21.04 -9.53
CA ASP A 208 -10.28 21.19 -10.57
C ASP A 208 -10.88 19.86 -11.09
N LYS A 209 -10.19 18.73 -10.88
CA LYS A 209 -10.65 17.40 -11.30
C LYS A 209 -11.62 16.75 -10.32
N ILE A 210 -11.54 17.11 -9.04
CA ILE A 210 -12.33 16.48 -7.97
C ILE A 210 -13.30 17.45 -7.28
N MET A 211 -13.25 18.73 -7.64
CA MET A 211 -14.15 19.74 -7.08
C MET A 211 -15.61 19.50 -7.47
N THR A 212 -16.53 19.96 -6.62
CA THR A 212 -17.92 20.13 -7.03
C THR A 212 -18.02 21.35 -7.94
N HIS A 213 -18.34 21.12 -9.21
CA HIS A 213 -18.44 22.18 -10.21
C HIS A 213 -19.53 23.19 -9.82
N ARG A 214 -19.31 24.49 -10.09
CA ARG A 214 -20.25 25.60 -9.77
C ARG A 214 -21.73 25.32 -10.09
N ARG A 215 -22.01 24.59 -11.18
CA ARG A 215 -23.37 24.25 -11.62
C ARG A 215 -24.12 23.36 -10.61
N ASP A 216 -23.38 22.56 -9.86
CA ASP A 216 -23.91 21.61 -8.87
C ASP A 216 -23.81 22.16 -7.44
N VAL A 217 -23.25 23.37 -7.27
CA VAL A 217 -23.11 24.03 -5.97
C VAL A 217 -24.42 24.67 -5.55
N CYS A 218 -24.94 24.25 -4.39
CA CYS A 218 -26.01 24.96 -3.71
C CYS A 218 -25.48 26.30 -3.21
N SER A 219 -25.85 27.39 -3.87
CA SER A 219 -25.43 28.75 -3.56
C SER A 219 -26.63 29.70 -3.54
N ILE A 220 -26.49 30.85 -2.86
CA ILE A 220 -27.59 31.79 -2.63
C ILE A 220 -27.16 33.21 -3.00
N ASN A 221 -28.03 33.97 -3.66
CA ASN A 221 -27.79 35.40 -3.88
C ASN A 221 -27.92 36.18 -2.57
N ILE A 222 -26.90 36.93 -2.19
CA ILE A 222 -26.88 37.74 -0.96
C ILE A 222 -27.91 38.89 -0.96
N ALA A 223 -28.42 39.28 -2.13
CA ALA A 223 -29.45 40.31 -2.28
C ALA A 223 -30.87 39.83 -1.94
N LEU A 224 -31.07 38.53 -1.71
CA LEU A 224 -32.38 37.98 -1.32
C LEU A 224 -32.80 38.45 0.08
N SER A 225 -34.11 38.41 0.33
CA SER A 225 -34.66 38.68 1.65
C SER A 225 -34.13 37.67 2.68
N LYS A 226 -34.05 38.08 3.95
CA LYS A 226 -33.61 37.20 5.04
C LYS A 226 -34.48 35.95 5.13
N GLU A 227 -35.79 36.11 4.89
CA GLU A 227 -36.77 35.04 4.91
C GLU A 227 -36.51 34.00 3.81
N ASP A 228 -36.14 34.42 2.61
CA ASP A 228 -35.84 33.53 1.48
C ASP A 228 -34.50 32.79 1.67
N ILE A 229 -33.49 33.47 2.19
CA ILE A 229 -32.20 32.85 2.57
C ILE A 229 -32.47 31.77 3.64
N MET A 230 -33.26 32.08 4.66
CA MET A 230 -33.62 31.13 5.72
C MET A 230 -34.39 29.93 5.18
N ARG A 231 -35.36 30.12 4.28
CA ARG A 231 -36.10 29.01 3.64
C ARG A 231 -35.15 28.08 2.90
N THR A 232 -34.23 28.63 2.12
CA THR A 232 -33.25 27.86 1.36
C THR A 232 -32.35 27.06 2.29
N VAL A 233 -31.83 27.69 3.36
CA VAL A 233 -30.99 27.02 4.36
C VAL A 233 -31.71 25.88 5.06
N LEU A 234 -32.96 26.09 5.48
CA LEU A 234 -33.75 25.08 6.18
C LEU A 234 -34.08 23.88 5.28
N SER A 235 -34.23 24.10 3.96
CA SER A 235 -34.44 23.05 2.97
C SER A 235 -33.15 22.34 2.54
N SER A 236 -31.98 22.96 2.76
CA SER A 236 -30.69 22.45 2.34
C SER A 236 -30.12 21.41 3.31
N ARG A 237 -29.42 20.42 2.76
CA ARG A 237 -28.67 19.41 3.52
C ARG A 237 -27.21 19.78 3.76
N TYR A 238 -26.72 20.81 3.08
CA TYR A 238 -25.30 21.20 3.08
C TYR A 238 -24.94 22.02 4.32
N ARG A 239 -23.71 21.84 4.82
CA ARG A 239 -23.18 22.64 5.95
C ARG A 239 -22.75 24.03 5.49
N TRP A 240 -22.04 24.10 4.38
CA TRP A 240 -21.48 25.33 3.84
C TRP A 240 -22.28 25.74 2.60
N ILE A 241 -22.76 26.98 2.57
CA ILE A 241 -23.50 27.52 1.44
C ILE A 241 -22.84 28.84 1.01
N PRO A 242 -22.20 28.88 -0.17
CA PRO A 242 -21.64 30.11 -0.73
C PRO A 242 -22.73 31.13 -1.02
N LEU A 243 -22.46 32.38 -0.66
CA LEU A 243 -23.28 33.54 -0.99
C LEU A 243 -22.60 34.36 -2.08
N TRP A 244 -23.27 34.56 -3.20
CA TRP A 244 -22.78 35.34 -4.31
C TRP A 244 -23.45 36.70 -4.42
N LYS A 245 -22.77 37.65 -5.08
CA LYS A 245 -23.26 39.00 -5.33
C LYS A 245 -23.13 39.35 -6.80
N ASP A 246 -24.18 39.93 -7.37
CA ASP A 246 -24.29 40.39 -8.76
C ASP A 246 -24.30 39.23 -9.78
N LYS A 247 -23.27 38.38 -9.79
CA LYS A 247 -23.14 37.19 -10.65
C LYS A 247 -22.87 35.93 -9.83
N ASP A 248 -23.21 34.77 -10.40
CA ASP A 248 -23.11 33.46 -9.76
C ASP A 248 -21.67 32.90 -9.65
N ASP A 249 -20.68 33.53 -10.27
CA ASP A 249 -19.23 33.31 -10.06
C ASP A 249 -18.63 34.10 -8.90
N ASN A 250 -19.31 35.15 -8.44
CA ASN A 250 -18.75 36.10 -7.49
C ASN A 250 -19.18 35.78 -6.06
N PHE A 251 -18.57 34.75 -5.47
CA PHE A 251 -18.82 34.37 -4.08
C PHE A 251 -18.12 35.32 -3.09
N VAL A 252 -18.90 35.99 -2.25
CA VAL A 252 -18.43 37.05 -1.34
C VAL A 252 -18.40 36.56 0.12
N LYS A 253 -19.28 35.63 0.49
CA LYS A 253 -19.38 35.07 1.85
C LYS A 253 -19.69 33.58 1.80
N VAL A 254 -19.41 32.88 2.88
CA VAL A 254 -19.87 31.49 3.09
C VAL A 254 -20.75 31.45 4.34
N LEU A 255 -21.89 30.79 4.25
CA LEU A 255 -22.82 30.64 5.36
C LEU A 255 -22.69 29.24 5.99
N ASP A 256 -22.51 29.18 7.31
CA ASP A 256 -22.64 27.92 8.07
C ASP A 256 -24.13 27.62 8.32
N ALA A 257 -24.73 26.91 7.37
CA ALA A 257 -26.12 26.45 7.42
C ALA A 257 -26.37 25.44 8.55
N SER A 258 -25.35 24.71 9.02
CA SER A 258 -25.51 23.78 10.14
C SER A 258 -25.75 24.53 11.45
N ARG A 259 -24.89 25.53 11.75
CA ARG A 259 -25.04 26.38 12.94
C ARG A 259 -26.32 27.19 12.89
N LEU A 260 -26.69 27.70 11.72
CA LEU A 260 -27.94 28.47 11.54
C LEU A 260 -29.19 27.60 11.79
N ARG A 261 -29.23 26.36 11.30
CA ARG A 261 -30.35 25.42 11.55
C ARG A 261 -30.52 25.11 13.04
N ILE A 262 -29.42 24.87 13.76
CA ILE A 262 -29.45 24.63 15.21
C ILE A 262 -30.00 25.85 15.95
N ALA A 263 -29.62 27.07 15.55
CA ALA A 263 -30.10 28.29 16.16
C ALA A 263 -31.60 28.53 15.92
N CYS A 264 -32.11 28.20 14.72
CA CYS A 264 -33.55 28.27 14.40
C CYS A 264 -34.40 27.41 15.34
N ALA A 265 -33.91 26.22 15.72
CA ALA A 265 -34.63 25.32 16.61
C ALA A 265 -34.82 25.90 18.03
N ASN A 266 -33.90 26.77 18.47
CA ASN A 266 -33.86 27.30 19.84
C ASN A 266 -34.60 28.66 20.03
N LYS A 267 -35.39 29.11 19.04
CA LYS A 267 -36.28 30.31 19.11
C LYS A 267 -35.62 31.65 19.50
N PHE A 268 -34.40 31.93 19.04
CA PHE A 268 -33.78 33.26 19.23
C PHE A 268 -33.99 34.20 18.03
N LYS A 269 -33.93 35.51 18.28
CA LYS A 269 -33.72 36.53 17.24
C LYS A 269 -32.37 36.26 16.57
N ILE A 270 -32.39 35.56 15.44
CA ILE A 270 -31.19 35.21 14.68
C ILE A 270 -30.68 36.42 13.92
N ASN A 271 -29.41 36.75 14.06
CA ASN A 271 -28.71 37.64 13.15
C ASN A 271 -27.91 36.81 12.15
N LEU A 272 -28.19 36.95 10.84
CA LEU A 272 -27.51 36.17 9.80
C LEU A 272 -25.99 36.42 9.80
N ARG A 273 -25.56 37.62 10.19
CA ARG A 273 -24.14 38.03 10.17
C ARG A 273 -23.26 37.14 11.05
N ASP A 274 -23.81 36.56 12.11
CA ASP A 274 -23.06 35.74 13.08
C ASP A 274 -22.70 34.36 12.53
N TYR A 275 -23.26 33.99 11.36
CA TYR A 275 -23.06 32.70 10.69
C TYR A 275 -22.35 32.86 9.34
N LEU A 276 -21.94 34.08 8.99
CA LEU A 276 -21.20 34.38 7.78
C LEU A 276 -19.70 34.32 8.07
N GLU A 277 -18.99 33.57 7.24
CA GLU A 277 -17.54 33.43 7.25
C GLU A 277 -16.95 33.99 5.95
N GLU A 278 -15.69 34.41 5.99
CA GLU A 278 -14.97 34.83 4.79
C GLU A 278 -14.64 33.59 3.93
N PRO A 279 -14.84 33.66 2.61
CA PRO A 279 -14.48 32.57 1.73
C PRO A 279 -12.96 32.39 1.67
N LEU A 280 -12.52 31.14 1.73
CA LEU A 280 -11.15 30.76 1.41
C LEU A 280 -11.10 30.32 -0.04
N PHE A 281 -10.13 30.84 -0.78
CA PHE A 281 -9.97 30.56 -2.19
C PHE A 281 -8.76 29.66 -2.45
N VAL A 282 -8.90 28.76 -3.42
CA VAL A 282 -7.83 27.90 -3.91
C VAL A 282 -7.84 27.91 -5.44
N PRO A 283 -6.69 28.08 -6.11
CA PRO A 283 -6.60 27.91 -7.56
C PRO A 283 -6.95 26.47 -7.97
N GLY A 284 -7.72 26.28 -9.05
CA GLY A 284 -8.06 24.95 -9.57
C GLY A 284 -6.85 24.10 -9.94
N SER A 285 -5.74 24.73 -10.32
CA SER A 285 -4.45 24.10 -10.62
C SER A 285 -3.65 23.66 -9.38
N THR A 286 -4.14 23.91 -8.16
CA THR A 286 -3.50 23.41 -6.93
C THR A 286 -3.58 21.89 -6.88
N LEU A 287 -2.50 21.23 -6.45
CA LEU A 287 -2.52 19.78 -6.24
C LEU A 287 -3.42 19.40 -5.06
N VAL A 288 -4.15 18.29 -5.19
CA VAL A 288 -5.05 17.79 -4.14
C VAL A 288 -4.29 17.52 -2.84
N SER A 289 -3.09 16.93 -2.92
CA SER A 289 -2.20 16.72 -1.77
C SER A 289 -1.85 18.01 -1.02
N VAL A 290 -1.63 19.10 -1.74
CA VAL A 290 -1.35 20.43 -1.15
C VAL A 290 -2.61 20.99 -0.50
N GLN A 291 -3.77 20.86 -1.14
CA GLN A 291 -5.01 21.35 -0.56
C GLN A 291 -5.43 20.55 0.68
N LEU A 292 -5.20 19.24 0.71
CA LEU A 292 -5.40 18.41 1.90
C LEU A 292 -4.55 18.90 3.08
N HIS A 293 -3.28 19.24 2.81
CA HIS A 293 -2.40 19.83 3.80
C HIS A 293 -2.92 21.19 4.28
N ASN A 294 -3.38 22.05 3.37
CA ASN A 294 -3.95 23.36 3.71
C ASN A 294 -5.17 23.23 4.63
N PHE A 295 -6.07 22.28 4.36
CA PHE A 295 -7.21 21.99 5.25
C PHE A 295 -6.76 21.58 6.65
N LYS A 296 -5.76 20.69 6.74
CA LYS A 296 -5.23 20.22 8.02
C LYS A 296 -4.56 21.33 8.84
N VAL A 297 -3.74 22.17 8.20
CA VAL A 297 -3.01 23.26 8.88
C VAL A 297 -3.97 24.37 9.32
N ASN A 298 -4.88 24.78 8.44
CA ASN A 298 -5.79 25.89 8.69
C ASN A 298 -7.01 25.47 9.53
N LYS A 299 -7.18 24.17 9.81
CA LYS A 299 -8.34 23.58 10.49
C LYS A 299 -9.68 23.97 9.83
N ASN A 300 -9.66 24.01 8.51
CA ASN A 300 -10.82 24.34 7.67
C ASN A 300 -11.13 23.17 6.76
N ASP A 301 -12.41 23.00 6.41
CA ASP A 301 -12.88 21.83 5.65
C ASP A 301 -13.54 22.21 4.32
N PHE A 302 -13.48 23.50 3.92
CA PHE A 302 -14.17 24.06 2.77
C PHE A 302 -13.35 25.16 2.09
N SER A 303 -13.33 25.17 0.77
CA SER A 303 -12.73 26.25 -0.02
C SER A 303 -13.46 26.42 -1.35
N ILE A 304 -13.45 27.64 -1.86
CA ILE A 304 -13.96 28.01 -3.17
C ILE A 304 -12.83 27.88 -4.18
N VAL A 305 -13.09 27.17 -5.27
CA VAL A 305 -12.13 26.94 -6.33
C VAL A 305 -12.26 28.04 -7.38
N ILE A 306 -11.15 28.67 -7.74
CA ILE A 306 -11.10 29.77 -8.72
C ILE A 306 -10.24 29.43 -9.93
N ASP A 307 -10.56 30.04 -11.06
CA ASP A 307 -9.73 30.06 -12.27
C ASP A 307 -8.61 31.12 -12.19
N GLU A 308 -7.80 31.20 -13.25
CA GLU A 308 -6.73 32.19 -13.42
C GLU A 308 -7.22 33.64 -13.51
N TYR A 309 -8.52 33.85 -13.77
CA TYR A 309 -9.15 35.17 -13.83
C TYR A 309 -9.82 35.56 -12.51
N GLY A 310 -9.80 34.67 -11.51
CA GLY A 310 -10.39 34.88 -10.18
C GLY A 310 -11.88 34.57 -10.10
N ASN A 311 -12.49 33.97 -11.13
CA ASN A 311 -13.89 33.57 -11.08
C ASN A 311 -14.03 32.24 -10.35
N ALA A 312 -15.09 32.09 -9.55
CA ALA A 312 -15.37 30.80 -8.94
C ALA A 312 -15.83 29.79 -10.00
N ILE A 313 -15.14 28.65 -10.06
CA ILE A 313 -15.44 27.52 -10.95
C ILE A 313 -16.03 26.32 -10.19
N GLY A 314 -15.92 26.31 -8.86
CA GLY A 314 -16.49 25.27 -8.01
C GLY A 314 -16.16 25.44 -6.54
N VAL A 315 -16.37 24.37 -5.77
CA VAL A 315 -16.02 24.28 -4.35
C VAL A 315 -15.37 22.92 -4.08
N ILE A 316 -14.48 22.89 -3.10
CA ILE A 316 -13.81 21.66 -2.66
C ILE A 316 -13.91 21.57 -1.13
N THR A 317 -14.18 20.38 -0.64
CA THR A 317 -14.24 20.09 0.79
C THR A 317 -13.21 19.04 1.19
N PHE A 318 -12.91 18.98 2.49
CA PHE A 318 -12.09 17.91 3.03
C PHE A 318 -12.71 16.53 2.73
N SER A 319 -14.04 16.42 2.72
CA SER A 319 -14.74 15.16 2.46
C SER A 319 -14.54 14.70 1.01
N ASP A 320 -14.54 15.61 0.05
CA ASP A 320 -14.32 15.27 -1.37
C ASP A 320 -12.91 14.69 -1.59
N ILE A 321 -11.89 15.27 -0.94
CA ILE A 321 -10.53 14.73 -1.00
C ILE A 321 -10.44 13.35 -0.35
N MET A 322 -11.13 13.16 0.78
CA MET A 322 -11.16 11.87 1.46
C MET A 322 -11.93 10.82 0.66
N GLU A 323 -12.97 11.22 -0.07
CA GLU A 323 -13.71 10.35 -0.99
C GLU A 323 -12.83 9.90 -2.15
N GLU A 324 -11.99 10.75 -2.71
CA GLU A 324 -11.00 10.37 -3.73
C GLU A 324 -10.01 9.32 -3.21
N ILE A 325 -9.52 9.49 -1.96
CA ILE A 325 -8.56 8.56 -1.35
C ILE A 325 -9.19 7.21 -1.03
N ILE A 326 -10.40 7.21 -0.47
CA ILE A 326 -11.02 6.00 0.11
C ILE A 326 -11.99 5.32 -0.88
N GLY A 327 -12.51 6.06 -1.86
CA GLY A 327 -13.48 5.63 -2.87
C GLY A 327 -14.95 5.68 -2.39
N GLU A 328 -15.87 5.88 -3.34
CA GLU A 328 -17.35 5.97 -3.13
C GLU A 328 -17.92 4.82 -2.28
N ALA A 329 -17.33 3.62 -2.39
CA ALA A 329 -17.82 2.40 -1.74
C ALA A 329 -17.50 2.32 -0.23
N VAL A 330 -16.67 3.22 0.31
CA VAL A 330 -16.27 3.21 1.73
C VAL A 330 -16.86 4.39 2.51
N TYR A 331 -17.23 5.47 1.81
CA TYR A 331 -17.89 6.63 2.41
C TYR A 331 -19.40 6.46 2.66
N THR A 332 -19.94 5.24 2.58
CA THR A 332 -21.28 4.93 3.12
C THR A 332 -21.28 4.80 4.65
N HIS A 333 -20.55 5.67 5.35
CA HIS A 333 -20.97 6.11 6.69
C HIS A 333 -21.91 7.29 6.50
N ASN A 334 -23.06 7.02 5.89
CA ASN A 334 -24.08 8.03 5.74
C ASN A 334 -24.53 8.44 7.15
N TYR A 335 -24.57 9.74 7.40
CA TYR A 335 -25.24 10.39 8.53
C TYR A 335 -26.77 10.09 8.60
N GLN A 336 -27.27 9.10 7.84
CA GLN A 336 -28.66 8.63 7.78
C GLN A 336 -28.87 7.26 8.43
N ASP A 337 -27.83 6.65 8.99
CA ASP A 337 -27.93 5.31 9.57
C ASP A 337 -28.69 5.25 10.90
N ILE A 338 -29.06 6.39 11.48
CA ILE A 338 -29.88 6.49 12.69
C ILE A 338 -30.91 7.61 12.48
N LYS A 339 -32.19 7.28 12.47
CA LYS A 339 -33.31 8.23 12.43
C LYS A 339 -34.15 8.11 13.69
N GLU A 340 -34.50 9.23 14.30
CA GLU A 340 -35.48 9.23 15.40
C GLU A 340 -36.89 8.97 14.86
N SER A 341 -37.58 8.01 15.48
CA SER A 341 -39.01 7.80 15.36
C SER A 341 -39.65 8.58 16.51
N GLY A 342 -40.72 9.33 16.24
CA GLY A 342 -41.38 10.23 17.20
C GLY A 342 -41.83 9.60 18.53
N ASP A 343 -41.83 8.27 18.64
CA ASP A 343 -42.22 7.49 19.83
C ASP A 343 -41.05 7.14 20.78
N GLY A 344 -39.91 7.84 20.66
CA GLY A 344 -38.70 7.56 21.45
C GLY A 344 -37.94 6.30 21.01
N ALA A 345 -38.16 5.86 19.76
CA ALA A 345 -37.45 4.76 19.14
C ALA A 345 -36.52 5.27 18.04
N TYR A 346 -35.50 4.51 17.67
CA TYR A 346 -34.52 4.83 16.63
C TYR A 346 -34.61 3.82 15.50
N ILE A 347 -34.71 4.28 14.26
CA ILE A 347 -34.58 3.44 13.06
C ILE A 347 -33.11 3.43 12.66
N ILE A 348 -32.49 2.27 12.76
CA ILE A 348 -31.06 2.07 12.57
C ILE A 348 -30.81 1.21 11.33
N ASN A 349 -29.83 1.60 10.52
CA ASN A 349 -29.34 0.78 9.41
C ASN A 349 -28.55 -0.42 9.95
N GLY A 350 -28.87 -1.63 9.49
CA GLY A 350 -28.19 -2.85 9.92
C GLY A 350 -26.67 -2.86 9.65
N ARG A 351 -26.17 -2.01 8.74
CA ARG A 351 -24.74 -1.92 8.42
C ARG A 351 -23.93 -1.04 9.36
N ILE A 352 -24.57 -0.29 10.26
CA ILE A 352 -23.83 0.63 11.14
C ILE A 352 -22.83 -0.14 12.01
N PRO A 353 -21.60 0.35 12.18
CA PRO A 353 -20.67 -0.25 13.11
C PRO A 353 -21.16 -0.14 14.55
N ILE A 354 -21.06 -1.23 15.33
CA ILE A 354 -21.52 -1.27 16.73
C ILE A 354 -20.81 -0.19 17.56
N ARG A 355 -19.51 0.00 17.31
CA ARG A 355 -18.70 1.02 17.98
C ARG A 355 -19.26 2.43 17.77
N ASP A 356 -19.72 2.74 16.57
CA ASP A 356 -20.26 4.05 16.23
C ASP A 356 -21.65 4.24 16.85
N LEU A 357 -22.45 3.17 16.90
CA LEU A 357 -23.74 3.16 17.57
C LEU A 357 -23.58 3.40 19.08
N ASN A 358 -22.64 2.71 19.74
CA ASN A 358 -22.31 2.91 21.14
C ASN A 358 -21.83 4.33 21.42
N LYS A 359 -20.90 4.85 20.59
CA LYS A 359 -20.35 6.20 20.77
C LYS A 359 -21.38 7.31 20.56
N LYS A 360 -22.27 7.19 19.56
CA LYS A 360 -23.26 8.23 19.23
C LYS A 360 -24.44 8.23 20.19
N MET A 361 -24.89 7.06 20.62
CA MET A 361 -26.14 6.93 21.36
C MET A 361 -25.93 6.61 22.85
N GLY A 362 -24.70 6.23 23.27
CA GLY A 362 -24.41 5.80 24.63
C GLY A 362 -24.99 4.41 24.95
N PHE A 363 -25.07 3.52 23.97
CA PHE A 363 -25.38 2.11 24.19
C PHE A 363 -24.11 1.32 24.58
N ASN A 364 -24.30 0.16 25.20
CA ASN A 364 -23.22 -0.75 25.59
C ASN A 364 -23.38 -2.10 24.88
N PHE A 365 -23.50 -2.09 23.55
CA PHE A 365 -23.54 -3.31 22.76
C PHE A 365 -22.14 -3.96 22.69
N PRO A 366 -22.03 -5.30 22.71
CA PRO A 366 -20.75 -6.01 22.66
C PRO A 366 -20.05 -5.81 21.30
N THR A 367 -18.73 -5.58 21.32
CA THR A 367 -17.93 -5.29 20.12
C THR A 367 -16.90 -6.36 19.76
N GLU A 368 -16.80 -7.45 20.52
CA GLU A 368 -15.71 -8.43 20.40
C GLU A 368 -15.84 -9.34 19.17
N ASN A 369 -17.07 -9.76 18.84
CA ASN A 369 -17.30 -10.77 17.79
C ASN A 369 -17.81 -10.20 16.46
N ASN A 370 -18.37 -8.98 16.47
CA ASN A 370 -19.03 -8.40 15.29
C ASN A 370 -18.68 -6.95 15.05
N HIS A 371 -18.51 -6.62 13.77
CA HIS A 371 -18.24 -5.24 13.36
C HIS A 371 -19.50 -4.42 13.08
N THR A 372 -20.65 -5.04 12.82
CA THR A 372 -21.90 -4.35 12.41
C THR A 372 -23.11 -4.75 13.26
N PHE A 373 -24.09 -3.86 13.34
CA PHE A 373 -25.31 -4.06 14.14
C PHE A 373 -26.15 -5.27 13.69
N ALA A 374 -26.30 -5.48 12.38
CA ALA A 374 -26.96 -6.67 11.85
C ALA A 374 -26.20 -7.97 12.16
N GLY A 375 -24.86 -7.93 12.14
CA GLY A 375 -24.03 -9.07 12.51
C GLY A 375 -24.25 -9.47 13.97
N MET A 376 -24.23 -8.50 14.89
CA MET A 376 -24.54 -8.74 16.30
C MET A 376 -25.91 -9.38 16.51
N ILE A 377 -26.94 -8.88 15.81
CA ILE A 377 -28.30 -9.43 15.91
C ILE A 377 -28.35 -10.89 15.45
N ILE A 378 -27.67 -11.22 14.35
CA ILE A 378 -27.67 -12.59 13.81
C ILE A 378 -26.91 -13.54 14.73
N ASP A 379 -25.78 -13.09 15.27
CA ASP A 379 -24.95 -13.90 16.16
C ASP A 379 -25.63 -14.18 17.49
N GLU A 380 -26.32 -13.19 18.09
CA GLU A 380 -27.02 -13.42 19.36
C GLU A 380 -28.24 -14.35 19.16
N ILE A 381 -28.94 -14.23 18.03
CA ILE A 381 -30.17 -15.01 17.76
C ILE A 381 -29.81 -16.36 17.12
N GLU A 382 -28.56 -16.58 16.73
CA GLU A 382 -28.02 -17.74 16.00
C GLU A 382 -28.78 -18.07 14.69
N ARG A 383 -29.51 -17.08 14.13
CA ARG A 383 -30.21 -17.18 12.84
C ARG A 383 -30.52 -15.80 12.26
N ILE A 384 -30.95 -15.78 11.00
CA ILE A 384 -31.39 -14.56 10.33
C ILE A 384 -32.88 -14.31 10.63
N PRO A 385 -33.25 -13.28 11.42
CA PRO A 385 -34.64 -12.99 11.74
C PRO A 385 -35.45 -12.57 10.50
N SER A 386 -36.77 -12.64 10.61
CA SER A 386 -37.72 -12.24 9.56
C SER A 386 -38.17 -10.78 9.73
N GLU A 387 -38.71 -10.16 8.67
CA GLU A 387 -39.33 -8.83 8.79
C GLU A 387 -40.52 -8.88 9.75
N GLY A 388 -40.66 -7.87 10.61
CA GLY A 388 -41.68 -7.77 11.65
C GLY A 388 -41.34 -8.50 12.95
N GLU A 389 -40.22 -9.22 13.01
CA GLU A 389 -39.81 -9.95 14.21
C GLU A 389 -39.25 -9.01 15.28
N ILE A 390 -39.69 -9.21 16.53
CA ILE A 390 -39.35 -8.37 17.68
C ILE A 390 -38.64 -9.21 18.74
N PHE A 391 -37.53 -8.71 19.28
CA PHE A 391 -36.76 -9.35 20.35
C PHE A 391 -36.16 -8.32 21.30
N GLU A 392 -35.87 -8.75 22.53
CA GLU A 392 -35.22 -7.91 23.55
C GLU A 392 -33.77 -8.37 23.74
N MET A 393 -32.84 -7.43 23.64
CA MET A 393 -31.41 -7.69 23.83
C MET A 393 -30.70 -6.43 24.34
N CYS A 394 -29.73 -6.61 25.24
CA CYS A 394 -28.93 -5.52 25.83
C CYS A 394 -29.77 -4.35 26.37
N GLY A 395 -30.91 -4.63 27.02
CA GLY A 395 -31.80 -3.63 27.60
C GLY A 395 -32.56 -2.78 26.56
N CYS A 396 -32.68 -3.28 25.33
CA CYS A 396 -33.39 -2.62 24.24
C CYS A 396 -34.34 -3.60 23.53
N VAL A 397 -35.47 -3.08 23.07
CA VAL A 397 -36.40 -3.78 22.18
C VAL A 397 -36.00 -3.48 20.74
N LEU A 398 -35.83 -4.54 19.95
CA LEU A 398 -35.40 -4.53 18.56
C LEU A 398 -36.51 -5.10 17.69
N GLU A 399 -36.90 -4.39 16.63
CA GLU A 399 -37.89 -4.84 15.64
C GLU A 399 -37.26 -4.78 14.25
N ILE A 400 -37.28 -5.89 13.50
CA ILE A 400 -36.75 -5.93 12.13
C ILE A 400 -37.74 -5.27 11.17
N LEU A 401 -37.45 -4.05 10.75
CA LEU A 401 -38.33 -3.33 9.82
C LEU A 401 -38.17 -3.80 8.37
N LYS A 402 -36.95 -4.17 7.97
CA LYS A 402 -36.68 -4.55 6.57
C LYS A 402 -35.50 -5.49 6.44
N LYS A 403 -35.66 -6.50 5.58
CA LYS A 403 -34.70 -7.53 5.19
C LYS A 403 -34.68 -7.62 3.67
N LYS A 404 -33.49 -7.74 3.10
CA LYS A 404 -33.31 -8.03 1.67
C LYS A 404 -32.49 -9.30 1.53
N SER A 405 -33.15 -10.37 1.07
CA SER A 405 -32.57 -11.73 1.04
C SER A 405 -32.06 -12.12 2.44
N ASN A 406 -30.76 -12.37 2.61
CA ASN A 406 -30.15 -12.76 3.89
C ASN A 406 -29.51 -11.57 4.63
N LYS A 407 -29.90 -10.32 4.32
CA LYS A 407 -29.32 -9.12 4.93
C LYS A 407 -30.40 -8.29 5.63
N ILE A 408 -30.20 -8.00 6.91
CA ILE A 408 -31.00 -7.04 7.67
C ILE A 408 -30.63 -5.63 7.20
N VAL A 409 -31.62 -4.86 6.74
CA VAL A 409 -31.43 -3.52 6.17
C VAL A 409 -31.74 -2.44 7.20
N SER A 410 -32.86 -2.57 7.92
CA SER A 410 -33.27 -1.58 8.92
C SER A 410 -33.92 -2.23 10.14
N VAL A 411 -33.59 -1.72 11.31
CA VAL A 411 -34.03 -2.20 12.61
C VAL A 411 -34.54 -1.03 13.43
N LYS A 412 -35.73 -1.16 14.02
CA LYS A 412 -36.24 -0.19 15.00
C LYS A 412 -35.76 -0.62 16.39
N LEU A 413 -35.12 0.30 17.09
CA LEU A 413 -34.53 0.11 18.40
C LEU A 413 -35.21 1.03 19.41
N LYS A 414 -35.69 0.49 20.52
CA LYS A 414 -36.27 1.28 21.62
C LYS A 414 -35.61 0.90 22.93
N ARG A 415 -35.21 1.89 23.74
CA ARG A 415 -34.72 1.63 25.10
C ARG A 415 -35.85 1.11 25.97
N VAL A 416 -35.59 0.05 26.72
CA VAL A 416 -36.48 -0.36 27.80
C VAL A 416 -36.29 0.66 28.93
N GLY A 417 -37.29 1.50 29.17
CA GLY A 417 -37.26 2.43 30.29
C GLY A 417 -37.17 1.63 31.60
N ARG A 418 -36.20 1.97 32.46
CA ARG A 418 -36.23 1.49 33.85
C ARG A 418 -37.55 1.95 34.46
N SER A 419 -38.49 1.02 34.66
CA SER A 419 -39.54 1.21 35.65
C SER A 419 -38.85 1.36 37.00
N SER A 420 -38.97 2.54 37.59
CA SER A 420 -38.66 2.78 39.00
C SER A 420 -39.43 1.78 39.86
N GLN A 421 -38.69 0.88 40.52
CA GLN A 421 -39.06 0.25 41.78
C GLN A 421 -37.92 0.45 42.76
#